data_AF-A0A1G4KHX6-F1
#
_entry.id   AF-A0A1G4KHX6-F1
#
_cell.length_a   1.000
_cell.length_b   1.000
_cell.length_c   1.000
_cell.angle_alpha   90.00
_cell.angle_beta   90.00
_cell.angle_gamma   90.00
#
_symmetry.space_group_name_H-M   'P 1'
#
loop_
_entity.id
_entity.type
_entity.pdbx_description
1 polymer ?
#
loop_
_entity_poly.entity_id
_entity_poly.type
_entity_poly.pdbx_seq_one_letter_code
_entity_poly.pdbx_strand_id
1 'polypeptide(L)'
;MSKTHKQSRASAVHQQAAPMPNTQPTDAYIPPFLAAQVPELKSYKQLLEAEKKIDIYISRKKIDLFQSVSQWNNLKQENQEKQYLRIFVSNIAENQAWQNQEPGVQPSWTLRVEGRILDSQDVGAPDRPKFSTFLQGIAVDFKKAEKDNTANNDQNTAEGTTDLAQPNQTDTVPSIVEWHFDPANPADFDGLDVKRDGSENVECVIVIQPRGTTGEWIQFSPQLSSIIGTSRGTLHEAVYSLYKYILLNDLLSDEEPVAAASSQPPQGSKSNSNGEKTVVKIDKYLAALFLEERKTMKLGEIPILVNRHVSPLPPIRINYTIRVDKASTYGETVLDVEVPAKVTDEVAREGMSLLSELNQLSTALEPQIQRLNQELNLLQLQLNSSANKCQFFEKLAKNPVPMLEEYIESSSRALKVLSGDDGFNEDTVRRANFYKENEGMLFENLGVLLSNGRI
;
A
#
# COMPACT_ATOMS: atom_id res chain seq x y z
N MET A 1 -40.11 0.99 12.46
CA MET A 1 -38.79 1.25 13.07
C MET A 1 -37.75 0.55 12.21
N SER A 2 -37.11 1.29 11.28
CA SER A 2 -36.05 0.75 10.42
C SER A 2 -34.87 1.72 10.51
N LYS A 3 -33.82 1.32 11.23
CA LYS A 3 -32.58 2.09 11.36
C LYS A 3 -31.68 1.76 10.17
N THR A 4 -31.44 2.74 9.31
CA THR A 4 -30.43 2.68 8.25
C THR A 4 -29.03 2.85 8.86
N HIS A 5 -28.20 1.84 8.64
CA HIS A 5 -26.81 1.80 9.07
C HIS A 5 -25.98 2.68 8.10
N LYS A 6 -25.62 3.90 8.52
CA LYS A 6 -24.64 4.72 7.80
C LYS A 6 -23.24 4.17 8.09
N GLN A 7 -22.65 3.47 7.11
CA GLN A 7 -21.23 3.17 7.08
C GLN A 7 -20.44 4.49 7.09
N SER A 8 -19.63 4.68 8.13
CA SER A 8 -18.62 5.72 8.20
C SER A 8 -17.54 5.43 7.17
N ARG A 9 -17.54 6.20 6.07
CA ARG A 9 -16.50 6.17 5.05
C ARG A 9 -15.22 6.74 5.66
N ALA A 10 -14.21 5.89 5.87
CA ALA A 10 -12.88 6.31 6.29
C ALA A 10 -12.31 7.33 5.28
N SER A 11 -11.80 8.44 5.79
CA SER A 11 -11.20 9.52 5.03
C SER A 11 -9.90 9.01 4.38
N ALA A 12 -9.92 8.81 3.06
CA ALA A 12 -8.71 8.57 2.29
C ALA A 12 -7.83 9.83 2.36
N VAL A 13 -6.64 9.70 2.95
CA VAL A 13 -5.59 10.73 2.97
C VAL A 13 -5.21 11.03 1.51
N HIS A 14 -5.83 12.05 0.92
CA HIS A 14 -5.43 12.54 -0.38
C HIS A 14 -4.05 13.17 -0.24
N GLN A 15 -3.05 12.62 -0.94
CA GLN A 15 -1.82 13.35 -1.22
C GLN A 15 -2.21 14.61 -2.00
N GLN A 16 -2.16 15.75 -1.33
CA GLN A 16 -2.44 17.04 -1.95
C GLN A 16 -1.29 17.39 -2.89
N ALA A 17 -1.52 17.24 -4.20
CA ALA A 17 -0.55 17.58 -5.24
C ALA A 17 -0.40 19.09 -5.46
N ALA A 18 -1.37 19.89 -4.99
CA ALA A 18 -1.35 21.33 -5.08
C ALA A 18 -1.36 21.95 -3.67
N PRO A 19 -0.60 23.03 -3.44
CA PRO A 19 -0.68 23.78 -2.19
C PRO A 19 -2.12 24.30 -2.01
N MET A 20 -2.66 24.13 -0.81
CA MET A 20 -3.99 24.67 -0.51
C MET A 20 -3.94 26.20 -0.55
N PRO A 21 -4.91 26.85 -1.22
CA PRO A 21 -4.99 28.31 -1.20
C PRO A 21 -5.24 28.76 0.24
N ASN A 22 -4.30 29.54 0.78
CA ASN A 22 -4.43 30.15 2.10
C ASN A 22 -5.13 31.50 1.98
N THR A 23 -6.05 31.79 2.90
CA THR A 23 -6.76 33.07 2.97
C THR A 23 -5.90 34.20 3.54
N GLN A 24 -4.79 33.85 4.21
CA GLN A 24 -3.86 34.81 4.80
C GLN A 24 -2.63 35.03 3.91
N PRO A 25 -2.11 36.27 3.83
CA PRO A 25 -0.84 36.55 3.17
C PRO A 25 0.26 35.71 3.82
N THR A 26 0.95 34.93 3.00
CA THR A 26 1.94 33.95 3.46
C THR A 26 3.37 34.49 3.36
N ASP A 27 3.59 35.50 2.52
CA ASP A 27 4.88 36.19 2.39
C ASP A 27 4.64 37.65 2.00
N ALA A 28 5.34 38.59 2.64
CA ALA A 28 5.28 40.00 2.33
C ALA A 28 6.68 40.53 1.99
N TYR A 29 6.83 41.05 0.78
CA TYR A 29 8.10 41.58 0.29
C TYR A 29 8.53 42.81 1.10
N ILE A 30 9.79 42.84 1.53
CA ILE A 30 10.43 44.02 2.14
C ILE A 30 11.11 44.84 1.03
N PRO A 31 10.70 46.11 0.82
CA PRO A 31 11.29 46.96 -0.20
C PRO A 31 12.81 47.17 -0.01
N PRO A 32 13.59 47.15 -1.10
CA PRO A 32 15.05 47.21 -1.03
C PRO A 32 15.59 48.56 -0.54
N PHE A 33 14.81 49.65 -0.68
CA PHE A 33 15.22 50.97 -0.20
C PHE A 33 15.30 51.03 1.35
N LEU A 34 14.49 50.23 2.06
CA LEU A 34 14.54 50.16 3.52
C LEU A 34 15.84 49.54 4.01
N ALA A 35 16.42 48.61 3.27
CA ALA A 35 17.67 47.95 3.64
C ALA A 35 18.88 48.91 3.62
N ALA A 36 18.77 50.06 2.95
CA ALA A 36 19.77 51.13 3.00
C ALA A 36 19.58 52.04 4.23
N GLN A 37 18.35 52.18 4.72
CA GLN A 37 17.99 53.08 5.81
C GLN A 37 18.08 52.42 7.19
N VAL A 38 17.82 51.12 7.28
CA VAL A 38 17.87 50.33 8.52
C VAL A 38 18.87 49.18 8.37
N PRO A 39 20.05 49.25 9.01
CA PRO A 39 21.10 48.23 8.85
C PRO A 39 20.72 46.84 9.38
N GLU A 40 19.84 46.76 10.37
CA GLU A 40 19.37 45.51 11.00
C GLU A 40 18.57 44.62 10.03
N LEU A 41 18.03 45.18 8.94
CA LEU A 41 17.37 44.41 7.89
C LEU A 41 18.34 43.46 7.17
N LYS A 42 19.64 43.77 7.16
CA LYS A 42 20.67 42.86 6.62
C LYS A 42 20.82 41.61 7.48
N SER A 43 20.85 41.76 8.81
CA SER A 43 20.87 40.62 9.74
C SER A 43 19.58 39.81 9.67
N TYR A 44 18.41 40.46 9.54
CA TYR A 44 17.14 39.76 9.34
C TYR A 44 17.17 38.89 8.07
N LYS A 45 17.68 39.41 6.95
CA LYS A 45 17.84 38.64 5.72
C LYS A 45 18.76 37.42 5.90
N GLN A 46 19.85 37.56 6.66
CA GLN A 46 20.74 36.44 6.97
C GLN A 46 20.04 35.37 7.82
N LEU A 47 19.19 35.76 8.78
CA LEU A 47 18.40 34.83 9.57
C LEU A 47 17.40 34.06 8.71
N LEU A 48 16.71 34.73 7.78
CA LEU A 48 15.79 34.08 6.84
C LEU A 48 16.51 33.10 5.89
N GLU A 49 17.72 33.45 5.42
CA GLU A 49 18.54 32.52 4.64
C GLU A 49 19.04 31.32 5.46
N ALA A 50 19.34 31.51 6.75
CA ALA A 50 19.73 30.44 7.65
C ALA A 50 18.55 29.51 7.97
N GLU A 51 17.37 30.06 8.26
CA GLU A 51 16.12 29.32 8.44
C GLU A 51 15.82 28.44 7.23
N LYS A 52 15.84 29.02 6.02
CA LYS A 52 15.62 28.27 4.77
C LYS A 52 16.59 27.08 4.62
N LYS A 53 17.85 27.24 5.00
CA LYS A 53 18.84 26.15 4.95
C LYS A 53 18.51 25.04 5.95
N ILE A 54 18.09 25.41 7.16
CA ILE A 54 17.68 24.47 8.21
C ILE A 54 16.45 23.69 7.75
N ASP A 55 15.43 24.36 7.20
CA ASP A 55 14.21 23.71 6.73
C ASP A 55 14.47 22.70 5.60
N ILE A 56 15.34 23.06 4.65
CA ILE A 56 15.77 22.15 3.58
C ILE A 56 16.48 20.93 4.18
N TYR A 57 17.37 21.15 5.14
CA TYR A 57 18.12 20.07 5.77
C TYR A 57 17.22 19.13 6.59
N ILE A 58 16.31 19.68 7.39
CA ILE A 58 15.34 18.91 8.18
C ILE A 58 14.43 18.10 7.26
N SER A 59 13.88 18.73 6.22
CA SER A 59 13.00 18.06 5.25
C SER A 59 13.72 16.91 4.55
N ARG A 60 14.97 17.13 4.12
CA ARG A 60 15.82 16.09 3.53
C ARG A 60 16.07 14.96 4.52
N LYS A 61 16.46 15.26 5.76
CA LYS A 61 16.72 14.24 6.78
C LYS A 61 15.49 13.44 7.16
N LYS A 62 14.31 14.06 7.18
CA LYS A 62 13.03 13.36 7.37
C LYS A 62 12.79 12.33 6.28
N ILE A 63 13.03 12.71 5.01
CA ILE A 63 12.91 11.80 3.86
C ILE A 63 13.95 10.67 3.95
N ASP A 64 15.23 11.01 4.21
CA ASP A 64 16.31 10.04 4.35
C ASP A 64 16.00 9.00 5.45
N LEU A 65 15.47 9.44 6.59
CA LEU A 65 15.10 8.55 7.71
C LEU A 65 13.93 7.64 7.32
N PHE A 66 12.89 8.18 6.70
CA PHE A 66 11.75 7.39 6.22
C PHE A 66 12.20 6.32 5.21
N GLN A 67 13.07 6.69 4.27
CA GLN A 67 13.63 5.77 3.28
C GLN A 67 14.53 4.71 3.94
N SER A 68 15.38 5.10 4.89
CA SER A 68 16.27 4.18 5.61
C SER A 68 15.48 3.14 6.41
N VAL A 69 14.45 3.57 7.16
CA VAL A 69 13.57 2.66 7.91
C VAL A 69 12.85 1.69 6.97
N SER A 70 12.35 2.18 5.82
CA SER A 70 11.73 1.32 4.81
C SER A 70 12.71 0.30 4.22
N GLN A 71 13.94 0.72 3.91
CA GLN A 71 14.98 -0.18 3.40
C GLN A 71 15.40 -1.23 4.44
N TRP A 72 15.59 -0.84 5.70
CA TRP A 72 15.91 -1.76 6.78
C TRP A 72 14.83 -2.82 6.97
N ASN A 73 13.55 -2.46 6.83
CA ASN A 73 12.47 -3.43 6.91
C ASN A 73 12.51 -4.44 5.74
N ASN A 74 12.84 -3.99 4.52
CA ASN A 74 12.90 -4.88 3.35
C ASN A 74 14.14 -5.79 3.35
N LEU A 75 15.33 -5.26 3.66
CA LEU A 75 16.59 -6.04 3.67
C LEU A 75 16.58 -7.17 4.72
N LYS A 76 15.78 -7.02 5.78
CA LYS A 76 15.65 -8.03 6.83
C LYS A 76 14.96 -9.31 6.38
N GLN A 77 14.09 -9.24 5.39
CA GLN A 77 13.39 -10.43 4.88
C GLN A 77 14.36 -11.48 4.31
N GLU A 78 15.56 -11.04 3.90
CA GLU A 78 16.61 -11.88 3.32
C GLU A 78 17.58 -12.47 4.37
N ASN A 79 17.73 -11.84 5.54
CA ASN A 79 18.73 -12.16 6.56
C ASN A 79 18.18 -12.78 7.87
N GLN A 80 16.89 -13.16 7.91
CA GLN A 80 16.35 -13.87 9.06
C GLN A 80 17.01 -15.24 9.23
N GLU A 81 17.55 -15.51 10.42
CA GLU A 81 18.00 -16.86 10.77
C GLU A 81 16.82 -17.82 10.66
N LYS A 82 17.02 -18.89 9.90
CA LYS A 82 15.98 -19.90 9.66
C LYS A 82 15.89 -20.78 10.89
N GLN A 83 14.75 -20.75 11.57
CA GLN A 83 14.43 -21.72 12.62
C GLN A 83 13.69 -22.91 12.00
N TYR A 84 13.93 -24.08 12.54
CA TYR A 84 13.30 -25.32 12.08
C TYR A 84 12.42 -25.91 13.19
N LEU A 85 11.15 -26.10 12.88
CA LEU A 85 10.17 -26.79 13.69
C LEU A 85 10.13 -28.26 13.24
N ARG A 86 10.56 -29.16 14.12
CA ARG A 86 10.43 -30.59 13.93
C ARG A 86 9.06 -31.06 14.39
N ILE A 87 8.30 -31.69 13.50
CA ILE A 87 6.98 -32.26 13.74
C ILE A 87 7.12 -33.77 13.79
N PHE A 88 6.62 -34.39 14.85
CA PHE A 88 6.53 -35.83 15.02
C PHE A 88 5.07 -36.25 14.87
N VAL A 89 4.83 -37.23 14.01
CA VAL A 89 3.54 -37.90 13.89
C VAL A 89 3.72 -39.32 14.38
N SER A 90 2.95 -39.71 15.39
CA SER A 90 3.00 -41.04 15.97
C SER A 90 1.61 -41.53 16.32
N ASN A 91 1.44 -42.85 16.37
CA ASN A 91 0.26 -43.47 16.92
C ASN A 91 0.64 -44.46 18.02
N ILE A 92 -0.25 -44.58 19.00
CA ILE A 92 -0.17 -45.54 20.10
C ILE A 92 -1.43 -46.39 20.04
N ALA A 93 -1.27 -47.71 19.98
CA ALA A 93 -2.38 -48.65 19.98
C ALA A 93 -2.49 -49.31 21.37
N GLU A 94 -3.69 -49.29 21.94
CA GLU A 94 -3.99 -49.83 23.28
C GLU A 94 -5.11 -50.85 23.19
N ASN A 95 -5.05 -51.90 24.02
CA ASN A 95 -6.05 -52.96 24.12
C ASN A 95 -6.38 -53.68 22.80
N GLN A 96 -5.41 -53.77 21.89
CA GLN A 96 -5.55 -54.52 20.65
C GLN A 96 -5.57 -56.03 20.90
N ALA A 97 -6.11 -56.83 19.97
CA ALA A 97 -6.30 -58.27 20.14
C ALA A 97 -4.99 -59.06 20.38
N TRP A 98 -3.85 -58.51 19.98
CA TRP A 98 -2.52 -59.09 20.21
C TRP A 98 -1.85 -58.58 21.51
N GLN A 99 -2.45 -57.57 22.17
CA GLN A 99 -2.03 -57.06 23.47
C GLN A 99 -2.86 -57.74 24.58
N ASN A 100 -2.37 -57.73 25.83
CA ASN A 100 -3.15 -58.22 26.96
C ASN A 100 -4.39 -57.32 27.16
N GLN A 101 -5.56 -57.82 26.76
CA GLN A 101 -6.82 -57.11 26.93
C GLN A 101 -7.18 -57.00 28.42
N GLU A 102 -7.31 -55.78 28.92
CA GLU A 102 -7.99 -55.58 30.20
C GLU A 102 -9.50 -55.84 30.04
N PRO A 103 -10.12 -56.64 30.93
CA PRO A 103 -11.52 -57.01 30.79
C PRO A 103 -12.43 -55.78 30.89
N GLY A 104 -13.11 -55.45 29.78
CA GLY A 104 -14.10 -54.38 29.70
C GLY A 104 -13.68 -53.13 28.91
N VAL A 105 -12.44 -53.04 28.43
CA VAL A 105 -11.95 -51.89 27.66
C VAL A 105 -11.95 -52.20 26.16
N GLN A 106 -12.51 -51.29 25.35
CA GLN A 106 -12.55 -51.44 23.90
C GLN A 106 -11.15 -51.16 23.29
N PRO A 107 -10.80 -51.81 22.16
CA PRO A 107 -9.56 -51.52 21.45
C PRO A 107 -9.58 -50.09 20.94
N SER A 108 -8.50 -49.34 21.21
CA SER A 108 -8.42 -47.94 20.82
C SER A 108 -7.05 -47.61 20.26
N TRP A 109 -6.99 -46.49 19.54
CA TRP A 109 -5.76 -45.90 19.05
C TRP A 109 -5.76 -44.40 19.36
N THR A 110 -4.57 -43.89 19.65
CA THR A 110 -4.33 -42.46 19.87
C THR A 110 -3.33 -41.98 18.83
N LEU A 111 -3.74 -41.04 17.98
CA LEU A 111 -2.85 -40.31 17.07
C LEU A 111 -2.32 -39.08 17.79
N ARG A 112 -1.01 -38.89 17.80
CA ARG A 112 -0.33 -37.74 18.40
C ARG A 112 0.49 -37.00 17.35
N VAL A 113 0.17 -35.72 17.18
CA VAL A 113 0.94 -34.77 16.35
C VAL A 113 1.58 -33.77 17.30
N GLU A 114 2.89 -33.87 17.48
CA GLU A 114 3.65 -32.97 18.35
C GLU A 114 4.70 -32.20 17.56
N GLY A 115 5.05 -30.99 18.00
CA GLY A 115 6.05 -30.18 17.33
C GLY A 115 7.01 -29.52 18.31
N ARG A 116 8.27 -29.41 17.90
CA ARG A 116 9.33 -28.83 18.71
C ARG A 116 10.33 -28.08 17.82
N ILE A 117 10.73 -26.88 18.24
CA ILE A 117 11.83 -26.18 17.58
C ILE A 117 13.15 -26.94 17.82
N LEU A 118 13.98 -26.99 16.79
CA LEU A 118 15.36 -27.43 16.89
C LEU A 118 16.19 -26.34 17.58
N ASP A 119 16.12 -26.30 18.91
CA ASP A 119 16.93 -25.45 19.76
C ASP A 119 17.71 -26.29 20.80
N SER A 120 18.67 -25.64 21.48
CA SER A 120 19.42 -26.26 22.58
C SER A 120 18.71 -26.13 23.93
N GLN A 121 17.44 -25.69 23.97
CA GLN A 121 16.71 -25.48 25.23
C GLN A 121 16.11 -26.79 25.74
N ASP A 122 15.97 -26.92 27.07
CA ASP A 122 15.38 -28.12 27.68
C ASP A 122 13.85 -28.18 27.57
N VAL A 123 13.28 -29.38 27.69
CA VAL A 123 11.83 -29.63 27.53
C VAL A 123 10.99 -28.86 28.56
N GLY A 124 11.54 -28.64 29.76
CA GLY A 124 10.87 -27.97 30.88
C GLY A 124 11.11 -26.46 30.98
N ALA A 125 11.79 -25.84 30.01
CA ALA A 125 12.08 -24.41 30.08
C ALA A 125 10.77 -23.58 29.97
N PRO A 126 10.54 -22.60 30.87
CA PRO A 126 9.28 -21.84 30.90
C PRO A 126 9.12 -20.87 29.72
N ASP A 127 10.22 -20.39 29.12
CA ASP A 127 10.21 -19.44 28.00
C ASP A 127 10.18 -20.12 26.61
N ARG A 128 10.05 -21.46 26.59
CA ARG A 128 10.04 -22.21 25.34
C ARG A 128 8.76 -21.92 24.54
N PRO A 129 8.86 -21.50 23.27
CA PRO A 129 7.69 -21.33 22.43
C PRO A 129 7.00 -22.68 22.18
N LYS A 130 5.67 -22.70 22.35
CA LYS A 130 4.83 -23.89 22.19
C LYS A 130 4.57 -24.20 20.71
N PHE A 131 4.30 -25.46 20.39
CA PHE A 131 3.95 -25.89 19.03
C PHE A 131 2.80 -25.06 18.43
N SER A 132 1.73 -24.84 19.20
CA SER A 132 0.56 -24.07 18.76
C SER A 132 0.87 -22.61 18.40
N THR A 133 2.00 -22.04 18.86
CA THR A 133 2.42 -20.68 18.50
C THR A 133 2.71 -20.53 17.00
N PHE A 134 3.17 -21.61 16.36
CA PHE A 134 3.58 -21.64 14.95
C PHE A 134 2.49 -22.12 14.00
N LEU A 135 1.29 -22.41 14.53
CA LEU A 135 0.20 -23.01 13.78
C LEU A 135 -0.96 -22.03 13.64
N GLN A 136 -1.52 -21.97 12.44
CA GLN A 136 -2.79 -21.30 12.17
C GLN A 136 -3.95 -22.30 12.18
N GLY A 137 -3.70 -23.54 11.79
CA GLY A 137 -4.68 -24.61 11.90
C GLY A 137 -4.09 -25.98 11.61
N ILE A 138 -4.76 -27.01 12.11
CA ILE A 138 -4.47 -28.43 11.85
C ILE A 138 -5.78 -29.12 11.55
N ALA A 139 -5.84 -29.86 10.45
CA ALA A 139 -6.95 -30.74 10.12
C ALA A 139 -6.47 -32.17 9.94
N VAL A 140 -7.21 -33.13 10.46
CA VAL A 140 -6.96 -34.57 10.29
C VAL A 140 -8.21 -35.17 9.66
N ASP A 141 -8.07 -35.60 8.42
CA ASP A 141 -9.13 -36.28 7.67
C ASP A 141 -8.88 -37.78 7.66
N PHE A 142 -9.80 -38.56 8.23
CA PHE A 142 -9.75 -40.01 8.24
C PHE A 142 -10.49 -40.54 7.02
N LYS A 143 -9.79 -41.28 6.14
CA LYS A 143 -10.44 -41.96 5.03
C LYS A 143 -11.21 -43.15 5.57
N LYS A 144 -12.51 -43.20 5.31
CA LYS A 144 -13.31 -44.39 5.58
C LYS A 144 -12.88 -45.48 4.59
N ALA A 145 -12.58 -46.67 5.08
CA ALA A 145 -12.46 -47.85 4.22
C ALA A 145 -13.81 -48.07 3.54
N GLU A 146 -13.89 -47.85 2.23
CA GLU A 146 -15.05 -48.27 1.46
C GLU A 146 -15.17 -49.79 1.59
N LYS A 147 -16.22 -50.25 2.28
CA LYS A 147 -16.59 -51.66 2.20
C LYS A 147 -17.09 -51.89 0.78
N ASP A 148 -16.34 -52.65 -0.01
CA ASP A 148 -16.74 -53.13 -1.33
C ASP A 148 -18.15 -53.74 -1.24
N ASN A 149 -19.18 -52.98 -1.66
CA ASN A 149 -20.51 -53.50 -1.89
C ASN A 149 -20.50 -54.25 -3.23
N THR A 150 -19.90 -55.43 -3.25
CA THR A 150 -20.15 -56.43 -4.30
C THR A 150 -21.15 -57.45 -3.76
N ALA A 151 -22.42 -57.08 -3.76
CA ALA A 151 -23.51 -58.00 -3.49
C ALA A 151 -24.69 -57.71 -4.44
N ASN A 152 -24.78 -58.56 -5.46
CA ASN A 152 -25.96 -59.00 -6.21
C ASN A 152 -27.15 -58.04 -6.32
N ASN A 153 -27.42 -57.57 -7.55
CA ASN A 153 -28.73 -57.06 -7.91
C ASN A 153 -29.30 -57.89 -9.07
N ASP A 154 -29.95 -59.00 -8.71
CA ASP A 154 -30.91 -59.69 -9.56
C ASP A 154 -32.29 -59.04 -9.38
N GLN A 155 -33.02 -58.97 -10.49
CA GLN A 155 -34.28 -58.25 -10.70
C GLN A 155 -35.46 -58.77 -9.85
N ASN A 156 -36.31 -57.89 -9.30
CA ASN A 156 -37.77 -57.86 -9.58
C ASN A 156 -38.56 -56.77 -8.82
N THR A 157 -39.27 -55.97 -9.63
CA THR A 157 -40.65 -55.44 -9.55
C THR A 157 -41.43 -55.47 -8.21
N ALA A 158 -41.91 -54.30 -7.73
CA ALA A 158 -43.35 -53.93 -7.67
C ALA A 158 -43.66 -52.77 -6.67
N GLU A 159 -44.66 -52.00 -7.07
CA GLU A 159 -45.36 -50.82 -6.52
C GLU A 159 -45.66 -50.77 -5.01
N GLY A 160 -45.77 -49.55 -4.46
CA GLY A 160 -46.73 -49.27 -3.38
C GLY A 160 -46.31 -48.28 -2.27
N THR A 161 -46.97 -47.11 -2.28
CA THR A 161 -47.38 -46.27 -1.13
C THR A 161 -46.35 -45.46 -0.31
N THR A 162 -46.56 -44.13 -0.40
CA THR A 162 -46.40 -43.05 0.59
C THR A 162 -46.09 -43.43 2.04
N ASP A 163 -45.09 -42.77 2.64
CA ASP A 163 -45.31 -41.98 3.85
C ASP A 163 -44.17 -40.99 4.15
N LEU A 164 -44.58 -39.82 4.65
CA LEU A 164 -43.75 -38.72 5.12
C LEU A 164 -42.99 -39.12 6.40
N ALA A 165 -41.66 -39.07 6.37
CA ALA A 165 -40.86 -39.00 7.60
C ALA A 165 -39.55 -38.24 7.35
N GLN A 166 -39.31 -37.24 8.19
CA GLN A 166 -38.08 -36.43 8.29
C GLN A 166 -36.84 -37.34 8.43
N PRO A 167 -35.66 -36.99 7.87
CA PRO A 167 -34.45 -37.67 8.24
C PRO A 167 -34.06 -37.19 9.64
N ASN A 168 -34.41 -38.02 10.63
CA ASN A 168 -33.87 -37.96 11.98
C ASN A 168 -32.34 -38.07 11.93
N GLN A 169 -31.72 -37.25 12.77
CA GLN A 169 -30.32 -37.31 13.18
C GLN A 169 -29.93 -38.76 13.46
N THR A 170 -29.01 -39.30 12.66
CA THR A 170 -28.25 -40.50 13.00
C THR A 170 -26.81 -40.05 13.26
N ASP A 171 -26.33 -40.37 14.45
CA ASP A 171 -24.99 -40.10 14.97
C ASP A 171 -23.91 -40.60 14.01
N THR A 172 -23.48 -39.73 13.10
CA THR A 172 -22.31 -39.92 12.27
C THR A 172 -21.17 -39.16 12.94
N VAL A 173 -20.35 -39.89 13.72
CA VAL A 173 -19.13 -39.35 14.33
C VAL A 173 -18.32 -38.63 13.25
N PRO A 174 -17.91 -37.37 13.44
CA PRO A 174 -17.23 -36.62 12.38
C PRO A 174 -15.94 -37.32 11.97
N SER A 175 -15.79 -37.61 10.69
CA SER A 175 -14.59 -38.21 10.09
C SER A 175 -13.39 -37.27 10.08
N ILE A 176 -13.57 -36.01 10.48
CA ILE A 176 -12.58 -34.94 10.38
C ILE A 176 -12.43 -34.29 11.75
N VAL A 177 -11.19 -34.05 12.16
CA VAL A 177 -10.84 -33.28 13.35
C VAL A 177 -10.14 -32.01 12.88
N GLU A 178 -10.71 -30.84 13.21
CA GLU A 178 -10.16 -29.55 12.80
C GLU A 178 -9.87 -28.70 14.05
N TRP A 179 -8.71 -28.05 14.03
CA TRP A 179 -8.31 -27.04 15.00
C TRP A 179 -7.89 -25.78 14.24
N HIS A 180 -8.41 -24.64 14.66
CA HIS A 180 -8.05 -23.33 14.12
C HIS A 180 -7.60 -22.41 15.25
N PHE A 181 -6.60 -21.59 14.98
CA PHE A 181 -6.14 -20.58 15.91
C PHE A 181 -7.21 -19.47 16.05
N ASP A 182 -7.71 -19.27 17.27
CA ASP A 182 -8.61 -18.17 17.61
C ASP A 182 -7.84 -17.07 18.37
N PRO A 183 -7.71 -15.84 17.83
CA PRO A 183 -7.08 -14.72 18.53
C PRO A 183 -7.77 -14.33 19.85
N ALA A 184 -9.07 -14.61 20.01
CA ALA A 184 -9.82 -14.26 21.21
C ALA A 184 -9.57 -15.24 22.37
N ASN A 185 -9.26 -16.50 22.06
CA ASN A 185 -8.99 -17.54 23.03
C ASN A 185 -7.78 -18.38 22.60
N PRO A 186 -6.55 -17.91 22.88
CA PRO A 186 -5.34 -18.61 22.45
C PRO A 186 -5.19 -19.95 23.20
N ALA A 187 -5.10 -21.04 22.44
CA ALA A 187 -4.78 -22.36 22.99
C ALA A 187 -3.27 -22.63 22.92
N ASP A 188 -2.66 -22.92 24.06
CA ASP A 188 -1.23 -23.20 24.19
C ASP A 188 -1.01 -24.70 24.42
N PHE A 189 -0.44 -25.38 23.41
CA PHE A 189 -0.12 -26.81 23.49
C PHE A 189 1.10 -27.17 22.64
N ASP A 190 1.78 -28.25 23.04
CA ASP A 190 2.95 -28.81 22.33
C ASP A 190 2.59 -29.99 21.42
N GLY A 191 1.42 -30.60 21.63
CA GLY A 191 0.92 -31.68 20.80
C GLY A 191 -0.60 -31.79 20.82
N LEU A 192 -1.13 -32.39 19.75
CA LEU A 192 -2.54 -32.69 19.55
C LEU A 192 -2.74 -34.20 19.60
N ASP A 193 -3.51 -34.67 20.58
CA ASP A 193 -3.83 -36.08 20.77
C ASP A 193 -5.28 -36.33 20.35
N VAL A 194 -5.48 -37.25 19.40
CA VAL A 194 -6.80 -37.69 18.92
C VAL A 194 -6.96 -39.17 19.23
N LYS A 195 -7.81 -39.48 20.21
CA LYS A 195 -8.14 -40.86 20.60
C LYS A 195 -9.47 -41.29 19.97
N ARG A 196 -9.51 -42.46 19.35
CA ARG A 196 -10.74 -43.10 18.85
C ARG A 196 -10.69 -44.60 19.09
N ASP A 197 -11.87 -45.20 19.16
CA ASP A 197 -12.02 -46.65 19.26
C ASP A 197 -11.89 -47.30 17.89
N GLY A 198 -11.21 -48.44 17.82
CA GLY A 198 -10.98 -49.17 16.57
C GLY A 198 -9.83 -50.18 16.65
N SER A 199 -10.00 -51.26 15.90
CA SER A 199 -9.04 -52.37 15.78
C SER A 199 -8.52 -52.59 14.35
N GLU A 200 -8.81 -51.66 13.44
CA GLU A 200 -8.39 -51.74 12.04
C GLU A 200 -7.45 -50.57 11.71
N ASN A 201 -6.59 -50.79 10.71
CA ASN A 201 -5.69 -49.75 10.22
C ASN A 201 -6.50 -48.70 9.46
N VAL A 202 -6.25 -47.41 9.74
CA VAL A 202 -6.97 -46.29 9.13
C VAL A 202 -5.98 -45.39 8.42
N GLU A 203 -6.23 -45.08 7.15
CA GLU A 203 -5.50 -44.03 6.44
C GLU A 203 -6.04 -42.66 6.82
N CYS A 204 -5.15 -41.72 7.13
CA CYS A 204 -5.51 -40.34 7.36
C CYS A 204 -4.59 -39.36 6.62
N VAL A 205 -5.14 -38.18 6.34
CA VAL A 205 -4.40 -37.05 5.77
C VAL A 205 -4.36 -35.96 6.82
N ILE A 206 -3.16 -35.63 7.27
CA ILE A 206 -2.92 -34.56 8.23
C ILE A 206 -2.53 -33.32 7.42
N VAL A 207 -3.29 -32.24 7.57
CA VAL A 207 -3.06 -30.95 6.91
C VAL A 207 -2.68 -29.93 7.97
N ILE A 208 -1.48 -29.38 7.87
CA ILE A 208 -0.94 -28.40 8.81
C ILE A 208 -0.77 -27.07 8.09
N GLN A 209 -1.38 -26.02 8.64
CA GLN A 209 -1.22 -24.65 8.16
C GLN A 209 -0.33 -23.88 9.13
N PRO A 210 0.91 -23.54 8.74
CA PRO A 210 1.79 -22.71 9.57
C PRO A 210 1.25 -21.28 9.71
N ARG A 211 1.57 -20.63 10.82
CA ARG A 211 1.26 -19.23 11.10
C ARG A 211 2.13 -18.29 10.27
N GLY A 212 1.57 -17.19 9.79
CA GLY A 212 2.27 -16.21 8.94
C GLY A 212 2.21 -16.54 7.44
N THR A 213 1.57 -17.64 7.07
CA THR A 213 1.41 -18.09 5.68
C THR A 213 0.51 -17.17 4.86
N THR A 214 -0.48 -16.51 5.48
CA THR A 214 -1.40 -15.59 4.81
C THR A 214 -0.85 -14.17 4.81
N GLY A 215 -0.08 -13.81 3.77
CA GLY A 215 0.12 -12.41 3.37
C GLY A 215 1.56 -12.00 3.04
N GLU A 216 2.55 -12.58 3.72
CA GLU A 216 3.96 -12.20 3.50
C GLU A 216 4.63 -13.02 2.39
N TRP A 217 4.36 -14.32 2.36
CA TRP A 217 4.97 -15.24 1.41
C TRP A 217 3.90 -15.85 0.51
N ILE A 218 4.11 -15.74 -0.79
CA ILE A 218 3.24 -16.31 -1.81
C ILE A 218 3.99 -17.38 -2.60
N GLN A 219 3.23 -18.38 -3.08
CA GLN A 219 3.76 -19.42 -3.95
C GLN A 219 3.70 -18.94 -5.39
N PHE A 220 4.82 -19.04 -6.10
CA PHE A 220 4.88 -18.76 -7.53
C PHE A 220 4.48 -20.00 -8.33
N SER A 221 3.84 -19.77 -9.48
CA SER A 221 3.58 -20.81 -10.47
C SER A 221 4.91 -21.41 -10.95
N PRO A 222 4.93 -22.69 -11.36
CA PRO A 222 6.15 -23.32 -11.89
C PRO A 222 6.76 -22.56 -13.08
N GLN A 223 5.92 -21.92 -13.89
CA GLN A 223 6.33 -21.12 -15.04
C GLN A 223 7.06 -19.85 -14.60
N LEU A 224 6.50 -19.12 -13.63
CA LEU A 224 7.12 -17.91 -13.07
C LEU A 224 8.40 -18.25 -12.28
N SER A 225 8.35 -19.33 -11.51
CA SER A 225 9.49 -19.83 -10.74
C SER A 225 10.69 -20.18 -11.62
N SER A 226 10.45 -20.73 -12.81
CA SER A 226 11.52 -21.06 -13.77
C SER A 226 12.26 -19.83 -14.31
N ILE A 227 11.61 -18.67 -14.36
CA ILE A 227 12.21 -17.41 -14.85
C ILE A 227 12.94 -16.69 -13.73
N ILE A 228 12.31 -16.59 -12.56
CA ILE A 228 12.84 -15.86 -11.40
C ILE A 228 13.93 -16.68 -10.70
N GLY A 229 13.82 -18.00 -10.71
CA GLY A 229 14.72 -18.92 -9.99
C GLY A 229 14.32 -19.18 -8.53
N THR A 230 13.22 -18.60 -8.06
CA THR A 230 12.66 -18.81 -6.71
C THR A 230 11.25 -19.38 -6.79
N SER A 231 10.85 -20.21 -5.83
CA SER A 231 9.51 -20.82 -5.79
C SER A 231 8.51 -20.08 -4.90
N ARG A 232 9.03 -19.30 -3.94
CA ARG A 232 8.26 -18.50 -2.98
C ARG A 232 8.93 -17.15 -2.80
N GLY A 233 8.15 -16.12 -2.53
CA GLY A 233 8.65 -14.76 -2.31
C GLY A 233 7.51 -13.77 -2.10
N THR A 234 7.79 -12.48 -2.26
CA THR A 234 6.76 -11.43 -2.21
C THR A 234 6.26 -11.05 -3.61
N LEU A 235 5.09 -10.42 -3.70
CA LEU A 235 4.58 -9.92 -4.99
C LEU A 235 5.51 -8.85 -5.57
N HIS A 236 6.05 -7.99 -4.72
CA HIS A 236 6.98 -6.94 -5.14
C HIS A 236 8.27 -7.52 -5.70
N GLU A 237 8.85 -8.51 -5.01
CA GLU A 237 10.05 -9.22 -5.45
C GLU A 237 9.82 -9.94 -6.78
N ALA A 238 8.65 -10.54 -6.98
CA ALA A 238 8.31 -11.19 -8.25
C ALA A 238 8.25 -10.19 -9.41
N VAL A 239 7.56 -9.06 -9.21
CA VAL A 239 7.46 -7.97 -10.21
C VAL A 239 8.84 -7.38 -10.51
N TYR A 240 9.64 -7.11 -9.46
CA TYR A 240 10.98 -6.56 -9.61
C TYR A 240 11.92 -7.53 -10.32
N SER A 241 11.89 -8.81 -9.97
CA SER A 241 12.73 -9.83 -10.59
C SER A 241 12.37 -10.05 -12.06
N LEU A 242 11.08 -10.03 -12.39
CA LEU A 242 10.62 -10.11 -13.77
C LEU A 242 11.02 -8.84 -14.56
N TYR A 243 10.89 -7.66 -13.97
CA TYR A 243 11.39 -6.41 -14.56
C TYR A 243 12.91 -6.45 -14.82
N LYS A 244 13.67 -6.96 -13.84
CA LYS A 244 15.13 -7.12 -13.94
C LYS A 244 15.52 -8.14 -15.02
N TYR A 245 14.77 -9.23 -15.17
CA TYR A 245 14.95 -10.19 -16.27
C TYR A 245 14.77 -9.53 -17.64
N ILE A 246 13.72 -8.72 -17.80
CA ILE A 246 13.43 -8.00 -19.06
C ILE A 246 14.57 -7.01 -19.38
N LEU A 247 15.08 -6.31 -18.37
CA LEU A 247 16.19 -5.36 -18.52
C LEU A 247 17.51 -6.08 -18.85
N LEU A 248 17.80 -7.22 -18.21
CA LEU A 248 19.02 -7.99 -18.44
C LEU A 248 19.10 -8.56 -19.86
N ASN A 249 17.95 -8.89 -20.45
CA ASN A 249 17.84 -9.47 -21.79
C ASN A 249 17.53 -8.43 -22.89
N ASP A 250 17.60 -7.13 -22.57
CA ASP A 250 17.33 -6.02 -23.50
C ASP A 250 16.01 -6.17 -24.29
N LEU A 251 14.95 -6.67 -23.62
CA LEU A 251 13.67 -6.97 -24.27
C LEU A 251 12.77 -5.74 -24.46
N LEU A 252 13.21 -4.55 -24.04
CA LEU A 252 12.47 -3.30 -24.18
C LEU A 252 12.63 -2.70 -25.59
N SER A 253 11.52 -2.43 -26.26
CA SER A 253 11.47 -1.81 -27.59
C SER A 253 10.57 -0.57 -27.64
N ASP A 254 10.91 0.35 -28.55
CA ASP A 254 10.19 1.61 -28.79
C ASP A 254 8.96 1.45 -29.70
N GLU A 255 8.80 0.30 -30.37
CA GLU A 255 7.72 0.10 -31.34
C GLU A 255 6.42 -0.33 -30.64
N GLU A 256 5.41 0.55 -30.67
CA GLU A 256 4.02 0.10 -30.52
C GLU A 256 3.72 -0.94 -31.60
N PRO A 257 3.02 -2.04 -31.28
CA PRO A 257 2.66 -3.03 -32.28
C PRO A 257 1.74 -2.34 -33.30
N VAL A 258 2.30 -2.00 -34.45
CA VAL A 258 1.55 -1.61 -35.64
C VAL A 258 0.73 -2.84 -36.02
N ALA A 259 -0.54 -2.86 -35.59
CA ALA A 259 -1.51 -3.80 -36.09
C ALA A 259 -1.52 -3.65 -37.61
N ALA A 260 -1.01 -4.67 -38.30
CA ALA A 260 -0.94 -4.71 -39.75
C ALA A 260 -2.35 -4.57 -40.34
N ALA A 261 -2.53 -3.50 -41.13
CA ALA A 261 -3.42 -3.35 -42.30
C ALA A 261 -4.21 -2.03 -42.33
N SER A 262 -3.54 -0.91 -42.52
CA SER A 262 -4.08 0.18 -43.35
C SER A 262 -2.93 0.98 -43.96
N SER A 263 -2.87 0.95 -45.29
CA SER A 263 -1.89 1.64 -46.11
C SER A 263 -2.17 3.14 -46.15
N GLN A 264 -1.66 3.90 -45.18
CA GLN A 264 -1.44 5.34 -45.30
C GLN A 264 -0.18 5.76 -44.53
N PRO A 265 0.67 6.65 -45.09
CA PRO A 265 1.85 7.15 -44.40
C PRO A 265 1.43 8.02 -43.19
N PRO A 266 2.08 7.88 -42.02
CA PRO A 266 1.65 8.55 -40.80
C PRO A 266 1.99 10.05 -40.85
N GLN A 267 0.96 10.89 -40.80
CA GLN A 267 1.14 12.27 -40.33
C GLN A 267 1.45 12.24 -38.84
N GLY A 268 2.50 12.96 -38.46
CA GLY A 268 3.10 12.94 -37.14
C GLY A 268 2.11 13.17 -36.00
N SER A 269 1.75 12.08 -35.31
CA SER A 269 1.29 12.15 -33.93
C SER A 269 2.54 12.22 -33.05
N LYS A 270 2.79 13.40 -32.48
CA LYS A 270 3.77 13.53 -31.40
C LYS A 270 3.26 12.68 -30.24
N SER A 271 3.81 11.48 -30.07
CA SER A 271 3.59 10.69 -28.86
C SER A 271 4.13 11.49 -27.67
N ASN A 272 3.29 11.73 -26.68
CA ASN A 272 3.65 12.46 -25.47
C ASN A 272 4.42 11.58 -24.46
N SER A 273 4.97 10.45 -24.88
CA SER A 273 5.90 9.65 -24.08
C SER A 273 7.31 10.21 -24.26
N ASN A 274 8.02 10.44 -23.14
CA ASN A 274 9.39 10.96 -23.07
C ASN A 274 10.46 10.01 -23.67
N GLY A 275 10.20 9.35 -24.80
CA GLY A 275 11.10 8.31 -25.36
C GLY A 275 11.22 7.09 -24.45
N GLU A 276 10.26 6.86 -23.56
CA GLU A 276 10.26 5.69 -22.67
C GLU A 276 9.85 4.44 -23.46
N LYS A 277 10.77 3.46 -23.50
CA LYS A 277 10.52 2.11 -24.02
C LYS A 277 9.43 1.44 -23.17
N THR A 278 8.19 1.43 -23.64
CA THR A 278 7.04 0.90 -22.88
C THR A 278 6.59 -0.48 -23.36
N VAL A 279 7.11 -0.96 -24.49
CA VAL A 279 6.75 -2.24 -25.09
C VAL A 279 7.86 -3.25 -24.84
N VAL A 280 7.48 -4.43 -24.36
CA VAL A 280 8.37 -5.56 -24.08
C VAL A 280 8.13 -6.65 -25.13
N LYS A 281 9.21 -7.10 -25.77
CA LYS A 281 9.21 -8.27 -26.66
C LYS A 281 9.16 -9.54 -25.82
N ILE A 282 8.28 -10.46 -26.19
CA ILE A 282 8.09 -11.71 -25.46
C ILE A 282 9.10 -12.73 -26.00
N ASP A 283 10.06 -13.11 -25.15
CA ASP A 283 10.98 -14.22 -25.38
C ASP A 283 10.32 -15.58 -25.09
N LYS A 284 10.93 -16.69 -25.50
CA LYS A 284 10.47 -18.07 -25.30
C LYS A 284 10.06 -18.36 -23.85
N TYR A 285 10.83 -17.87 -22.87
CA TYR A 285 10.54 -18.10 -21.46
C TYR A 285 9.36 -17.24 -20.97
N LEU A 286 9.27 -15.98 -21.40
CA LEU A 286 8.13 -15.11 -21.12
C LEU A 286 6.85 -15.63 -21.78
N ALA A 287 6.95 -16.23 -22.98
CA ALA A 287 5.82 -16.83 -23.68
C ALA A 287 5.17 -17.95 -22.86
N ALA A 288 5.94 -18.68 -22.03
CA ALA A 288 5.42 -19.72 -21.15
C ALA A 288 4.51 -19.17 -20.02
N LEU A 289 4.56 -17.86 -19.73
CA LEU A 289 3.64 -17.22 -18.79
C LEU A 289 2.28 -16.88 -19.42
N PHE A 290 2.16 -16.87 -20.74
CA PHE A 290 0.91 -16.57 -21.41
C PHE A 290 0.19 -17.85 -21.82
N LEU A 291 -1.14 -17.87 -21.62
CA LEU A 291 -2.01 -18.91 -22.17
C LEU A 291 -2.25 -18.71 -23.67
N GLU A 292 -1.95 -17.51 -24.19
CA GLU A 292 -2.13 -17.09 -25.58
C GLU A 292 -0.77 -16.72 -26.20
N GLU A 293 -0.55 -17.05 -27.47
CA GLU A 293 0.65 -16.62 -28.19
C GLU A 293 0.63 -15.11 -28.45
N ARG A 294 1.42 -14.36 -27.66
CA ARG A 294 1.62 -12.92 -27.84
C ARG A 294 3.09 -12.65 -28.17
N LYS A 295 3.32 -11.68 -29.07
CA LYS A 295 4.67 -11.26 -29.48
C LYS A 295 5.20 -10.06 -28.68
N THR A 296 4.29 -9.23 -28.15
CA THR A 296 4.61 -8.00 -27.43
C THR A 296 3.65 -7.79 -26.25
N MET A 297 4.13 -7.18 -25.17
CA MET A 297 3.34 -6.78 -24.00
C MET A 297 3.70 -5.36 -23.53
N LYS A 298 2.80 -4.68 -22.81
CA LYS A 298 3.12 -3.36 -22.20
C LYS A 298 3.72 -3.54 -20.81
N LEU A 299 4.68 -2.68 -20.44
CA LEU A 299 5.36 -2.77 -19.14
C LEU A 299 4.40 -2.66 -17.94
N GLY A 300 3.35 -1.84 -18.06
CA GLY A 300 2.31 -1.68 -17.02
C GLY A 300 1.45 -2.93 -16.78
N GLU A 301 1.49 -3.93 -17.68
CA GLU A 301 0.74 -5.18 -17.54
C GLU A 301 1.46 -6.21 -16.66
N ILE A 302 2.75 -6.00 -16.34
CA ILE A 302 3.57 -6.93 -15.54
C ILE A 302 2.92 -7.28 -14.19
N PRO A 303 2.45 -6.31 -13.36
CA PRO A 303 1.85 -6.65 -12.08
C PRO A 303 0.59 -7.51 -12.21
N ILE A 304 -0.23 -7.24 -13.23
CA ILE A 304 -1.45 -8.00 -13.51
C ILE A 304 -1.09 -9.43 -13.97
N LEU A 305 -0.04 -9.57 -14.79
CA LEU A 305 0.47 -10.87 -15.22
C LEU A 305 0.98 -11.67 -14.02
N VAL A 306 1.86 -11.07 -13.20
CA VAL A 306 2.41 -11.74 -12.01
C VAL A 306 1.29 -12.17 -11.06
N ASN A 307 0.28 -11.32 -10.83
CA ASN A 307 -0.83 -11.66 -9.95
C ASN A 307 -1.65 -12.89 -10.41
N ARG A 308 -1.64 -13.23 -11.72
CA ARG A 308 -2.27 -14.45 -12.24
C ARG A 308 -1.43 -15.71 -12.03
N HIS A 309 -0.13 -15.56 -11.78
CA HIS A 309 0.86 -16.62 -11.57
C HIS A 309 1.24 -16.79 -10.11
N VAL A 310 0.41 -16.28 -9.21
CA VAL A 310 0.62 -16.26 -7.78
C VAL A 310 -0.55 -16.96 -7.10
N SER A 311 -0.25 -17.80 -6.13
CA SER A 311 -1.23 -18.47 -5.28
C SER A 311 -0.83 -18.36 -3.80
N PRO A 312 -1.78 -18.51 -2.85
CA PRO A 312 -1.41 -18.67 -1.46
C PRO A 312 -0.50 -19.90 -1.29
N LEU A 313 0.36 -19.87 -0.28
CA LEU A 313 1.24 -21.00 0.00
C LEU A 313 0.39 -22.24 0.35
N PRO A 314 0.67 -23.40 -0.26
CA PRO A 314 -0.08 -24.61 0.04
C PRO A 314 0.18 -25.07 1.49
N PRO A 315 -0.85 -25.61 2.18
CA PRO A 315 -0.63 -26.20 3.50
C PRO A 315 0.20 -27.47 3.39
N ILE A 316 0.86 -27.84 4.49
CA ILE A 316 1.68 -29.05 4.56
C ILE A 316 0.73 -30.25 4.67
N ARG A 317 0.82 -31.17 3.71
CA ARG A 317 -0.03 -32.38 3.66
C ARG A 317 0.83 -33.61 3.95
N ILE A 318 0.43 -34.39 4.95
CA ILE A 318 1.10 -35.62 5.36
C ILE A 318 0.09 -36.76 5.24
N ASN A 319 0.38 -37.72 4.36
CA ASN A 319 -0.38 -38.95 4.28
C ASN A 319 0.18 -39.93 5.31
N TYR A 320 -0.64 -40.33 6.28
CA TYR A 320 -0.24 -41.19 7.38
C TYR A 320 -1.20 -42.37 7.51
N THR A 321 -0.68 -43.55 7.87
CA THR A 321 -1.51 -44.73 8.13
C THR A 321 -1.40 -45.09 9.59
N ILE A 322 -2.52 -45.12 10.29
CA ILE A 322 -2.59 -45.57 11.67
C ILE A 322 -2.44 -47.09 11.68
N ARG A 323 -1.40 -47.55 12.37
CA ARG A 323 -1.01 -48.95 12.45
C ARG A 323 -1.40 -49.51 13.82
N VAL A 324 -2.38 -50.41 13.86
CA VAL A 324 -2.81 -51.09 15.10
C VAL A 324 -2.01 -52.37 15.38
N ASP A 325 -1.18 -52.82 14.45
CA ASP A 325 -0.29 -53.98 14.57
C ASP A 325 0.95 -53.70 15.44
N LYS A 326 1.32 -52.44 15.63
CA LYS A 326 2.43 -52.01 16.47
C LYS A 326 1.91 -51.25 17.69
N ALA A 327 2.57 -51.42 18.85
CA ALA A 327 2.21 -50.70 20.08
C ALA A 327 2.39 -49.19 19.91
N SER A 328 3.47 -48.79 19.24
CA SER A 328 3.82 -47.40 18.97
C SER A 328 4.57 -47.29 17.66
N THR A 329 4.34 -46.20 16.92
CA THR A 329 5.07 -45.80 15.71
C THR A 329 5.92 -44.54 15.93
N TYR A 330 6.24 -44.24 17.20
CA TYR A 330 7.00 -43.05 17.55
C TYR A 330 8.35 -43.02 16.82
N GLY A 331 8.64 -41.89 16.15
CA GLY A 331 9.89 -41.67 15.42
C GLY A 331 9.92 -42.18 13.97
N GLU A 332 8.85 -42.82 13.46
CA GLU A 332 8.80 -43.25 12.05
C GLU A 332 8.54 -42.08 11.09
N THR A 333 7.61 -41.19 11.43
CA THR A 333 7.26 -40.00 10.61
C THR A 333 7.71 -38.72 11.30
N VAL A 334 8.80 -38.14 10.81
CA VAL A 334 9.37 -36.88 11.34
C VAL A 334 9.61 -35.91 10.19
N LEU A 335 9.13 -34.68 10.32
CA LEU A 335 9.26 -33.62 9.32
C LEU A 335 9.88 -32.36 9.95
N ASP A 336 10.87 -31.78 9.28
CA ASP A 336 11.42 -30.47 9.66
C ASP A 336 10.82 -29.37 8.77
N VAL A 337 10.21 -28.37 9.39
CA VAL A 337 9.52 -27.26 8.73
C VAL A 337 10.21 -25.95 9.11
N GLU A 338 10.53 -25.12 8.11
CA GLU A 338 11.08 -23.79 8.36
C GLU A 338 10.01 -22.87 8.95
N VAL A 339 10.32 -22.21 10.07
CA VAL A 339 9.46 -21.25 10.75
C VAL A 339 10.20 -19.92 10.93
N PRO A 340 9.49 -18.77 10.86
CA PRO A 340 10.10 -17.47 11.04
C PRO A 340 10.64 -17.34 12.47
N ALA A 341 11.91 -16.94 12.60
CA ALA A 341 12.50 -16.71 13.90
C ALA A 341 11.86 -15.51 14.59
N LYS A 342 11.48 -15.66 15.87
CA LYS A 342 11.15 -14.52 16.75
C LYS A 342 12.44 -13.78 17.11
N VAL A 343 13.02 -13.03 16.18
CA VAL A 343 14.07 -12.07 16.53
C VAL A 343 13.37 -10.81 17.03
N THR A 344 13.56 -10.46 18.31
CA THR A 344 13.19 -9.14 18.85
C THR A 344 14.00 -8.08 18.11
N ASP A 345 13.35 -7.44 17.14
CA ASP A 345 14.00 -6.48 16.25
C ASP A 345 14.20 -5.13 16.95
N GLU A 346 15.28 -5.02 17.72
CA GLU A 346 15.61 -3.78 18.44
C GLU A 346 15.83 -2.62 17.46
N VAL A 347 16.47 -2.84 16.32
CA VAL A 347 16.86 -1.77 15.37
C VAL A 347 15.67 -1.24 14.56
N ALA A 348 14.75 -2.07 14.04
CA ALA A 348 13.55 -1.53 13.37
C ALA A 348 12.61 -0.90 14.40
N ARG A 349 12.49 -1.48 15.59
CA ARG A 349 11.68 -0.90 16.65
C ARG A 349 12.23 0.46 17.06
N GLU A 350 13.55 0.60 17.18
CA GLU A 350 14.23 1.88 17.41
C GLU A 350 14.00 2.86 16.24
N GLY A 351 14.19 2.43 15.00
CA GLY A 351 13.95 3.28 13.81
C GLY A 351 12.50 3.77 13.70
N MET A 352 11.54 2.88 13.94
CA MET A 352 10.10 3.20 13.98
C MET A 352 9.76 4.13 15.15
N SER A 353 10.39 3.90 16.32
CA SER A 353 10.27 4.76 17.49
C SER A 353 10.78 6.17 17.20
N LEU A 354 11.98 6.31 16.62
CA LEU A 354 12.56 7.60 16.21
C LEU A 354 11.67 8.33 15.21
N LEU A 355 11.12 7.63 14.21
CA LEU A 355 10.17 8.22 13.25
C LEU A 355 8.90 8.70 13.95
N SER A 356 8.38 7.92 14.91
CA SER A 356 7.19 8.28 15.67
C SER A 356 7.43 9.51 16.56
N GLU A 357 8.60 9.59 17.21
CA GLU A 357 9.01 10.70 18.05
C GLU A 357 9.20 11.97 17.22
N LEU A 358 9.88 11.87 16.07
CA LEU A 358 10.06 12.99 15.13
C LEU A 358 8.70 13.53 14.66
N ASN A 359 7.76 12.64 14.29
CA ASN A 359 6.43 13.07 13.88
C ASN A 359 5.66 13.74 15.02
N GLN A 360 5.72 13.21 16.25
CA GLN A 360 5.09 13.83 17.41
C GLN A 360 5.64 15.24 17.68
N LEU A 361 6.97 15.39 17.66
CA LEU A 361 7.63 16.70 17.79
C LEU A 361 7.23 17.66 16.68
N SER A 362 7.21 17.20 15.43
CA SER A 362 6.80 17.99 14.27
C SER A 362 5.37 18.51 14.43
N THR A 363 4.42 17.64 14.81
CA THR A 363 3.02 18.01 15.00
C THR A 363 2.82 18.95 16.18
N ALA A 364 3.63 18.84 17.23
CA ALA A 364 3.57 19.75 18.38
C ALA A 364 4.12 21.15 18.07
N LEU A 365 5.17 21.24 17.24
CA LEU A 365 5.85 22.50 16.94
C LEU A 365 5.22 23.28 15.78
N GLU A 366 4.61 22.58 14.81
CA GLU A 366 3.95 23.18 13.65
C GLU A 366 2.94 24.30 13.96
N PRO A 367 2.00 24.16 14.94
CA PRO A 367 1.09 25.25 15.27
C PRO A 367 1.79 26.46 15.89
N GLN A 368 2.91 26.25 16.60
CA GLN A 368 3.69 27.36 17.17
C GLN A 368 4.40 28.13 16.05
N ILE A 369 5.05 27.42 15.12
CA ILE A 369 5.69 28.02 13.94
C ILE A 369 4.66 28.79 13.11
N GLN A 370 3.47 28.22 12.88
CA GLN A 370 2.39 28.90 12.16
C GLN A 370 1.98 30.21 12.83
N ARG A 371 1.87 30.23 14.17
CA ARG A 371 1.55 31.45 14.92
C ARG A 371 2.65 32.51 14.77
N LEU A 372 3.93 32.13 14.90
CA LEU A 372 5.05 33.05 14.72
C LEU A 372 5.08 33.62 13.30
N ASN A 373 4.82 32.78 12.29
CA ASN A 373 4.77 33.22 10.89
C ASN A 373 3.64 34.22 10.63
N GLN A 374 2.47 34.02 11.24
CA GLN A 374 1.37 35.00 11.16
C GLN A 374 1.75 36.34 11.78
N GLU A 375 2.38 36.32 12.96
CA GLU A 375 2.85 37.54 13.63
C GLU A 375 3.92 38.27 12.81
N LEU A 376 4.88 37.51 12.25
CA LEU A 376 5.92 38.02 11.38
C LEU A 376 5.33 38.67 10.11
N ASN A 377 4.31 38.06 9.51
CA ASN A 377 3.64 38.63 8.33
C ASN A 377 2.92 39.95 8.67
N LEU A 378 2.20 40.00 9.79
CA LEU A 378 1.56 41.24 10.26
C LEU A 378 2.58 42.35 10.48
N LEU A 379 3.74 42.02 11.08
CA LEU A 379 4.81 42.98 11.31
C LEU A 379 5.43 43.48 9.99
N GLN A 380 5.61 42.60 9.00
CA GLN A 380 6.06 42.99 7.66
C GLN A 380 5.06 43.92 6.96
N LEU A 381 3.76 43.66 7.05
CA LEU A 381 2.72 44.53 6.49
C LEU A 381 2.72 45.90 7.18
N GLN A 382 2.88 45.94 8.51
CA GLN A 382 2.99 47.18 9.26
C GLN A 382 4.26 47.96 8.88
N LEU A 383 5.39 47.27 8.71
CA LEU A 383 6.65 47.86 8.23
C LEU A 383 6.46 48.48 6.85
N ASN A 384 5.81 47.77 5.92
CA ASN A 384 5.51 48.28 4.58
C ASN A 384 4.58 49.50 4.61
N SER A 385 3.55 49.48 5.44
CA SER A 385 2.67 50.64 5.64
C SER A 385 3.43 51.85 6.17
N SER A 386 4.31 51.64 7.15
CA SER A 386 5.16 52.71 7.69
C SER A 386 6.14 53.25 6.66
N ALA A 387 6.79 52.37 5.90
CA ALA A 387 7.70 52.72 4.82
C ALA A 387 7.01 53.57 3.73
N ASN A 388 5.81 53.19 3.32
CA ASN A 388 5.02 53.95 2.35
C ASN A 388 4.68 55.35 2.86
N LYS A 389 4.32 55.50 4.15
CA LYS A 389 4.08 56.81 4.77
C LYS A 389 5.36 57.65 4.78
N CYS A 390 6.49 57.08 5.20
CA CYS A 390 7.77 57.78 5.19
C CYS A 390 8.14 58.25 3.78
N GLN A 391 8.00 57.40 2.77
CA GLN A 391 8.28 57.74 1.38
C GLN A 391 7.35 58.84 0.85
N PHE A 392 6.06 58.79 1.20
CA PHE A 392 5.10 59.83 0.84
C PHE A 392 5.52 61.20 1.39
N PHE A 393 5.84 61.27 2.69
CA PHE A 393 6.27 62.51 3.32
C PHE A 393 7.64 62.97 2.81
N GLU A 394 8.55 62.05 2.50
CA GLU A 394 9.85 62.38 1.91
C GLU A 394 9.72 62.99 0.52
N LYS A 395 8.83 62.44 -0.33
CA LYS A 395 8.52 63.02 -1.65
C LYS A 395 7.92 64.42 -1.53
N LEU A 396 6.96 64.59 -0.62
CA LEU A 396 6.33 65.89 -0.35
C LEU A 396 7.36 66.93 0.12
N ALA A 397 8.28 66.54 1.00
CA ALA A 397 9.33 67.42 1.51
C ALA A 397 10.35 67.83 0.45
N LYS A 398 10.68 66.93 -0.50
CA LYS A 398 11.65 67.20 -1.57
C LYS A 398 11.10 68.14 -2.64
N ASN A 399 9.90 67.87 -3.17
CA ASN A 399 9.28 68.66 -4.24
C ASN A 399 7.76 68.74 -4.03
N PRO A 400 7.25 69.76 -3.30
CA PRO A 400 5.86 69.80 -2.89
C PRO A 400 4.89 70.08 -4.06
N VAL A 401 5.25 70.98 -4.99
CA VAL A 401 4.36 71.39 -6.09
C VAL A 401 4.00 70.23 -7.02
N PRO A 402 4.95 69.54 -7.68
CA PRO A 402 4.61 68.45 -8.61
C PRO A 402 3.98 67.25 -7.89
N MET A 403 4.35 66.98 -6.63
CA MET A 403 3.77 65.88 -5.86
C MET A 403 2.30 66.15 -5.50
N LEU A 404 1.94 67.40 -5.18
CA LEU A 404 0.54 67.78 -4.95
C LEU A 404 -0.28 67.72 -6.23
N GLU A 405 0.28 68.11 -7.37
CA GLU A 405 -0.39 67.95 -8.68
C GLU A 405 -0.64 66.47 -9.00
N GLU A 406 0.39 65.61 -8.86
CA GLU A 406 0.26 64.15 -9.04
C GLU A 406 -0.75 63.55 -8.06
N TYR A 407 -0.76 64.01 -6.81
CA TYR A 407 -1.71 63.54 -5.79
C TYR A 407 -3.15 63.92 -6.12
N ILE A 408 -3.39 65.16 -6.57
CA ILE A 408 -4.72 65.62 -6.98
C ILE A 408 -5.21 64.84 -8.19
N GLU A 409 -4.35 64.66 -9.20
CA GLU A 409 -4.68 63.88 -10.40
C GLU A 409 -4.99 62.43 -10.04
N SER A 410 -4.14 61.79 -9.24
CA SER A 410 -4.33 60.41 -8.78
C SER A 410 -5.60 60.26 -7.94
N SER A 411 -5.92 61.22 -7.06
CA SER A 411 -7.12 61.18 -6.22
C SER A 411 -8.38 61.36 -7.05
N SER A 412 -8.37 62.29 -8.01
CA SER A 412 -9.47 62.51 -8.95
C SER A 412 -9.73 61.27 -9.79
N ARG A 413 -8.67 60.65 -10.32
CA ARG A 413 -8.76 59.41 -11.09
C ARG A 413 -9.27 58.24 -10.24
N ALA A 414 -8.77 58.09 -9.01
CA ALA A 414 -9.24 57.04 -8.10
C ALA A 414 -10.73 57.22 -7.75
N LEU A 415 -11.17 58.45 -7.50
CA LEU A 415 -12.58 58.75 -7.25
C LEU A 415 -13.46 58.40 -8.45
N LYS A 416 -13.02 58.79 -9.66
CA LYS A 416 -13.71 58.45 -10.91
C LYS A 416 -13.94 56.94 -11.05
N VAL A 417 -12.88 56.15 -10.82
CA VAL A 417 -12.95 54.68 -10.85
C VAL A 417 -13.89 54.13 -9.77
N LEU A 418 -13.83 54.63 -8.54
CA LEU A 418 -14.69 54.18 -7.44
C LEU A 418 -16.17 54.53 -7.68
N SER A 419 -16.45 55.64 -8.35
CA SER A 419 -17.81 56.03 -8.76
C SER A 419 -18.34 55.22 -9.95
N GLY A 420 -17.52 54.35 -10.56
CA GLY A 420 -17.88 53.63 -11.78
C GLY A 420 -18.12 54.55 -12.97
N ASP A 421 -17.65 55.80 -12.90
CA ASP A 421 -17.75 56.78 -13.96
C ASP A 421 -16.63 56.50 -14.97
N ASP A 422 -17.00 56.28 -16.21
CA ASP A 422 -16.06 56.01 -17.29
C ASP A 422 -16.30 57.00 -18.43
N GLY A 423 -15.19 57.53 -18.95
CA GLY A 423 -15.24 58.54 -20.00
C GLY A 423 -14.03 59.44 -20.01
N PHE A 424 -13.98 60.31 -21.00
CA PHE A 424 -12.94 61.33 -21.09
C PHE A 424 -13.16 62.43 -20.04
N ASN A 425 -12.09 63.14 -19.69
CA ASN A 425 -12.22 64.34 -18.88
C ASN A 425 -12.99 65.40 -19.69
N GLU A 426 -14.07 65.97 -19.12
CA GLU A 426 -14.93 66.92 -19.82
C GLU A 426 -14.15 68.14 -20.34
N ASP A 427 -13.18 68.63 -19.57
CA ASP A 427 -12.36 69.77 -19.99
C ASP A 427 -11.52 69.45 -21.23
N THR A 428 -11.03 68.21 -21.33
CA THR A 428 -10.20 67.76 -22.46
C THR A 428 -11.02 67.65 -23.74
N VAL A 429 -12.20 67.02 -23.69
CA VAL A 429 -13.07 66.85 -24.88
C VAL A 429 -13.74 68.15 -25.33
N ARG A 430 -13.86 69.15 -24.45
CA ARG A 430 -14.36 70.48 -24.83
C ARG A 430 -13.34 71.30 -25.64
N ARG A 431 -12.06 70.92 -25.65
CA ARG A 431 -11.00 71.66 -26.35
C ARG A 431 -10.83 71.14 -27.78
N ALA A 432 -10.73 72.06 -28.75
CA ALA A 432 -10.55 71.74 -30.16
C ALA A 432 -9.27 70.93 -30.45
N ASN A 433 -8.24 71.02 -29.60
CA ASN A 433 -6.98 70.31 -29.77
C ASN A 433 -7.16 68.78 -29.69
N PHE A 434 -8.06 68.28 -28.85
CA PHE A 434 -8.34 66.86 -28.72
C PHE A 434 -8.77 66.25 -30.06
N TYR A 435 -9.63 66.94 -30.82
CA TYR A 435 -10.10 66.46 -32.12
C TYR A 435 -9.03 66.51 -33.21
N LYS A 436 -8.05 67.41 -33.10
CA LYS A 436 -6.93 67.51 -34.05
C LYS A 436 -5.85 66.46 -33.77
N GLU A 437 -5.56 66.19 -32.51
CA GLU A 437 -4.54 65.23 -32.09
C GLU A 437 -5.01 63.78 -32.28
N ASN A 438 -6.31 63.52 -32.16
CA ASN A 438 -6.91 62.19 -32.28
C ASN A 438 -7.66 61.94 -33.61
N GLU A 439 -7.32 62.67 -34.67
CA GLU A 439 -8.04 62.64 -35.97
C GLU A 439 -8.17 61.22 -36.56
N GLY A 440 -7.10 60.43 -36.52
CA GLY A 440 -7.11 59.06 -37.06
C GLY A 440 -8.08 58.13 -36.33
N MET A 441 -8.08 58.16 -34.98
CA MET A 441 -9.01 57.37 -34.16
C MET A 441 -10.45 57.82 -34.39
N LEU A 442 -10.68 59.13 -34.47
CA LEU A 442 -12.02 59.68 -34.68
C LEU A 442 -12.56 59.34 -36.06
N PHE A 443 -11.72 59.40 -37.10
CA PHE A 443 -12.13 59.09 -38.48
C PHE A 443 -12.58 57.64 -38.65
N GLU A 444 -11.85 56.69 -38.06
CA GLU A 444 -12.23 55.28 -38.07
C GLU A 444 -13.56 55.03 -37.34
N ASN A 445 -13.71 55.60 -36.13
CA ASN A 445 -14.95 55.48 -35.37
C ASN A 445 -16.13 56.13 -36.09
N LEU A 446 -15.93 57.27 -36.75
CA LEU A 446 -16.97 57.97 -37.51
C LEU A 446 -17.38 57.16 -38.74
N GLY A 447 -16.42 56.52 -39.42
CA GLY A 447 -16.70 55.59 -40.52
C GLY A 447 -17.55 54.39 -40.07
N VAL A 448 -17.21 53.78 -38.93
CA VAL A 448 -17.97 52.66 -38.34
C VAL A 448 -19.37 53.09 -37.88
N LEU A 449 -19.52 54.28 -37.31
CA LEU A 449 -20.81 54.80 -36.87
C LEU A 449 -21.72 55.12 -38.06
N LEU A 450 -21.16 55.71 -39.12
CA LEU A 450 -21.86 56.02 -40.37
C LEU A 450 -22.28 54.74 -41.10
N SER A 451 -21.39 53.73 -41.18
CA SER A 451 -21.72 52.46 -41.83
C SER A 451 -22.83 51.68 -41.11
N ASN A 452 -22.95 51.87 -39.80
CA ASN A 452 -23.98 51.24 -38.97
C ASN A 452 -25.26 52.09 -38.82
N GLY A 453 -25.34 53.27 -39.47
CA GLY A 453 -26.50 54.16 -39.43
C GLY A 453 -26.82 54.72 -38.03
N ARG A 454 -25.82 54.80 -37.15
CA ARG A 454 -25.96 55.38 -35.80
C ARG A 454 -25.64 56.88 -35.74
N ILE A 455 -25.09 57.39 -36.84
CA ILE A 455 -24.90 58.79 -37.22
C ILE A 455 -25.45 58.89 -38.64
#